data_AF-A0A9E5R986-F1
#
_entry.id   AF-A0A9E5R986-F1
#
_cell.length_a   1.000
_cell.length_b   1.000
_cell.length_c   1.000
_cell.angle_alpha   90.00
_cell.angle_beta   90.00
_cell.angle_gamma   90.00
#
_symmetry.space_group_name_H-M   'P 1'
#
loop_
_entity.id
_entity.type
_entity.pdbx_description
1 polymer ?
#
loop_
_entity_poly.entity_id
_entity_poly.type
_entity_poly.pdbx_seq_one_letter_code
_entity_poly.pdbx_strand_id
1 'polypeptide(L)'
;MGGEIMRRAANGEEFTETVRVSDLRTLHSELAPYRDYCAGCPANRTSQPFGCVGHINYPLSQAAEIWLLSQLPSPEEPLPFLLLTKAEEFGNTGATALALRQNNPGIIFGSAQPFARQYPEMDISSDQLFELFFLLGSPIPLKRMVMLLLYSGAIDRNLEADALLALTPAPPDARQRYPFRLLPSLADDRSVLDLKGFLYALYLAWTLNREMLLDV
;
A
#
# COMPACT_ATOMS: atom_id res chain seq x y z
N MET A 1 -28.84 -6.49 18.73
CA MET A 1 -28.35 -7.34 17.61
C MET A 1 -26.83 -7.21 17.61
N GLY A 2 -26.12 -8.27 17.99
CA GLY A 2 -24.67 -8.32 17.93
C GLY A 2 -24.24 -8.76 16.52
N GLY A 3 -23.21 -8.13 15.99
CA GLY A 3 -22.54 -8.61 14.78
C GLY A 3 -21.32 -9.41 15.20
N GLU A 4 -21.04 -10.52 14.53
CA GLU A 4 -19.75 -11.17 14.65
C GLU A 4 -18.75 -10.36 13.82
N ILE A 5 -17.70 -9.87 14.48
CA ILE A 5 -16.60 -9.17 13.80
C ILE A 5 -15.37 -10.06 13.99
N MET A 6 -14.83 -10.57 12.88
CA MET A 6 -13.47 -11.08 12.86
C MET A 6 -12.51 -9.89 12.89
N ARG A 7 -11.67 -9.84 13.92
CA ARG A 7 -10.61 -8.85 14.05
C ARG A 7 -9.28 -9.57 13.99
N ARG A 8 -8.37 -9.10 13.14
CA ARG A 8 -6.97 -9.48 13.18
C ARG A 8 -6.22 -8.41 13.96
N ALA A 9 -5.44 -8.81 14.95
CA ALA A 9 -4.55 -7.90 15.65
C ALA A 9 -3.28 -7.68 14.81
N ALA A 10 -2.58 -6.56 15.04
CA ALA A 10 -1.38 -6.21 14.29
C ALA A 10 -0.22 -7.22 14.43
N ASN A 11 -0.34 -8.19 15.35
CA ASN A 11 0.56 -9.33 15.54
C ASN A 11 0.14 -10.60 14.76
N GLY A 12 -0.94 -10.53 13.97
CA GLY A 12 -1.47 -11.65 13.17
C GLY A 12 -2.46 -12.57 13.91
N GLU A 13 -2.81 -12.30 15.17
CA GLU A 13 -3.80 -13.10 15.90
C GLU A 13 -5.22 -12.75 15.45
N GLU A 14 -6.00 -13.77 15.08
CA GLU A 14 -7.41 -13.65 14.70
C GLU A 14 -8.31 -13.87 15.92
N PHE A 15 -9.20 -12.92 16.16
CA PHE A 15 -10.22 -12.97 17.21
C PHE A 15 -11.59 -12.84 16.57
N THR A 16 -12.42 -13.86 16.74
CA THR A 16 -13.86 -13.76 16.46
C THR A 16 -14.56 -13.31 17.72
N GLU A 17 -14.98 -12.05 17.76
CA GLU A 17 -15.69 -11.49 18.90
C GLU A 17 -17.12 -11.11 18.47
N THR A 18 -18.11 -11.53 19.27
CA THR A 18 -19.47 -11.05 19.12
C THR A 18 -19.58 -9.66 19.73
N VAL A 19 -19.36 -8.64 18.92
CA VAL A 19 -19.33 -7.25 19.39
C VAL A 19 -20.74 -6.65 19.31
N ARG A 20 -21.21 -6.05 20.40
CA ARG A 20 -22.43 -5.22 20.35
C ARG A 20 -22.05 -3.81 19.92
N VAL A 21 -22.94 -3.14 19.19
CA VAL A 21 -22.74 -1.74 18.77
C VAL A 21 -22.48 -0.80 19.97
N SER A 22 -23.03 -1.12 21.15
CA SER A 22 -22.72 -0.41 22.40
C SER A 22 -21.23 -0.46 22.75
N ASP A 23 -20.59 -1.61 22.55
CA ASP A 23 -19.24 -1.88 23.01
C ASP A 23 -18.24 -1.15 22.11
N LEU A 24 -18.51 -1.08 20.80
CA LEU A 24 -17.76 -0.23 19.86
C LEU A 24 -17.84 1.26 20.21
N ARG A 25 -19.01 1.74 20.65
CA ARG A 25 -19.18 3.14 21.06
C ARG A 25 -18.40 3.44 22.35
N THR A 26 -18.35 2.48 23.28
CA THR A 26 -17.55 2.59 24.50
C THR A 26 -16.05 2.63 24.18
N LEU A 27 -15.54 1.69 23.39
CA LEU A 27 -14.13 1.69 22.94
C LEU A 27 -13.75 2.98 22.20
N HIS A 28 -14.64 3.49 21.35
CA HIS A 28 -14.41 4.77 20.69
C HIS A 28 -14.37 5.95 21.68
N SER A 29 -15.17 5.92 22.75
CA SER A 29 -15.14 6.95 23.79
C SER A 29 -13.85 6.92 24.62
N GLU A 30 -13.25 5.75 24.82
CA GLU A 30 -11.95 5.60 25.49
C GLU A 30 -10.79 6.20 24.68
N LEU A 31 -10.93 6.26 23.35
CA LEU A 31 -9.96 6.89 22.45
C LEU A 31 -10.12 8.41 22.37
N ALA A 32 -11.21 8.98 22.89
CA ALA A 32 -11.49 10.42 22.81
C ALA A 32 -10.40 11.32 23.44
N PRO A 33 -9.80 10.97 24.60
CA PRO A 33 -8.73 11.77 25.20
C PRO A 33 -7.46 11.84 24.35
N TYR A 34 -7.22 10.84 23.49
CA TYR A 34 -5.99 10.78 22.69
C TYR A 34 -6.07 11.59 21.38
N ARG A 35 -7.23 12.17 21.07
CA ARG A 35 -7.46 12.94 19.84
C ARG A 35 -6.57 14.17 19.76
N ASP A 36 -6.31 14.84 20.88
CA ASP A 36 -5.54 16.08 20.92
C ASP A 36 -4.07 15.86 20.54
N TYR A 37 -3.51 14.67 20.85
CA TYR A 37 -2.18 14.30 20.39
C TYR A 37 -2.07 14.15 18.86
N CYS A 38 -3.19 13.97 18.15
CA CYS A 38 -3.21 13.82 16.70
C CYS A 38 -3.26 15.15 15.93
N ALA A 39 -3.58 16.27 16.59
CA ALA A 39 -3.84 17.56 15.92
C ALA A 39 -2.63 18.13 15.15
N GLY A 40 -1.40 17.77 15.56
CA GLY A 40 -0.15 18.17 14.91
C GLY A 40 0.71 17.00 14.42
N CYS A 41 0.17 15.79 14.39
CA CYS A 41 0.96 14.61 14.05
C CYS A 41 1.33 14.61 12.56
N PRO A 42 2.62 14.55 12.19
CA PRO A 42 3.04 14.60 10.79
C PRO A 42 2.74 13.31 10.02
N ALA A 43 2.34 12.23 10.71
CA ALA A 43 1.85 10.99 10.12
C ALA A 43 0.33 11.03 9.85
N ASN A 44 -0.36 12.11 10.24
CA ASN A 44 -1.79 12.25 10.01
C ASN A 44 -2.06 12.61 8.54
N ARG A 45 -2.51 11.63 7.75
CA ARG A 45 -2.73 11.80 6.31
C ARG A 45 -4.07 12.47 5.97
N THR A 46 -5.07 12.36 6.84
CA THR A 46 -6.45 12.83 6.59
C THR A 46 -6.79 14.12 7.34
N SER A 47 -5.88 14.64 8.17
CA SER A 47 -6.12 15.75 9.09
C SER A 47 -7.29 15.51 10.06
N GLN A 48 -7.63 14.23 10.31
CA GLN A 48 -8.63 13.80 11.28
C GLN A 48 -7.96 13.07 12.44
N PRO A 49 -8.61 12.95 13.62
CA PRO A 49 -8.06 12.14 14.71
C PRO A 49 -7.78 10.71 14.23
N PHE A 50 -6.60 10.17 14.59
CA PHE A 50 -6.12 8.85 14.14
C PHE A 50 -5.99 8.68 12.61
N GLY A 51 -5.82 9.77 11.86
CA GLY A 51 -5.64 9.73 10.41
C GLY A 51 -4.35 9.09 9.91
N CYS A 52 -3.47 8.59 10.78
CA CYS A 52 -2.37 7.72 10.40
C CYS A 52 -2.83 6.30 10.01
N VAL A 53 -4.04 5.91 10.42
CA VAL A 53 -4.64 4.61 10.09
C VAL A 53 -5.44 4.70 8.78
N GLY A 54 -5.42 3.64 7.99
CA GLY A 54 -6.17 3.53 6.75
C GLY A 54 -6.57 2.10 6.46
N HIS A 55 -7.44 1.93 5.47
CA HIS A 55 -7.86 0.63 4.97
C HIS A 55 -8.04 0.72 3.46
N ILE A 56 -7.91 -0.43 2.81
CA ILE A 56 -8.28 -0.61 1.41
C ILE A 56 -9.53 -1.49 1.40
N ASN A 57 -10.57 -1.05 0.69
CA ASN A 57 -11.80 -1.82 0.61
C ASN A 57 -11.65 -2.96 -0.41
N TYR A 58 -12.04 -4.16 0.02
CA TYR A 58 -12.16 -5.32 -0.83
C TYR A 58 -13.63 -5.52 -1.27
N PRO A 59 -13.88 -6.07 -2.47
CA PRO A 59 -12.89 -6.50 -3.46
C PRO A 59 -12.19 -5.33 -4.18
N LEU A 60 -10.93 -5.52 -4.54
CA LEU A 60 -10.21 -4.59 -5.43
C LEU A 60 -10.88 -4.59 -6.80
N SER A 61 -11.25 -3.42 -7.29
CA SER A 61 -11.86 -3.30 -8.60
C SER A 61 -10.88 -3.68 -9.72
N GLN A 62 -11.43 -4.11 -10.86
CA GLN A 62 -10.64 -4.32 -12.08
C GLN A 62 -9.87 -3.06 -12.51
N ALA A 63 -10.50 -1.89 -12.38
CA ALA A 63 -9.86 -0.63 -12.72
C ALA A 63 -8.65 -0.33 -11.83
N ALA A 64 -8.70 -0.69 -10.54
CA ALA A 64 -7.58 -0.55 -9.62
C ALA A 64 -6.40 -1.46 -9.96
N GLU A 65 -6.66 -2.71 -10.37
CA GLU A 65 -5.61 -3.63 -10.82
C GLU A 65 -4.90 -3.11 -12.09
N ILE A 66 -5.69 -2.69 -13.09
CA ILE A 66 -5.17 -2.11 -14.33
C ILE A 66 -4.41 -0.80 -14.04
N TRP A 67 -4.96 0.04 -13.15
CA TRP A 67 -4.30 1.28 -12.74
C TRP A 67 -2.94 0.98 -12.11
N LEU A 68 -2.85 0.02 -11.19
CA LEU A 68 -1.58 -0.33 -10.53
C LEU A 68 -0.53 -0.82 -11.55
N LEU A 69 -0.94 -1.64 -12.51
CA LEU A 69 -0.07 -2.08 -13.62
C LEU A 69 0.38 -0.93 -14.54
N SER A 70 -0.54 0.00 -14.82
CA SER A 70 -0.23 1.19 -15.64
C SER A 70 0.82 2.08 -14.99
N GLN A 71 0.91 2.06 -13.65
CA GLN A 71 1.90 2.83 -12.96
C GLN A 71 3.30 2.25 -13.12
N LEU A 72 3.53 0.99 -13.45
CA LEU A 72 4.89 0.42 -13.47
C LEU A 72 5.89 1.20 -14.35
N PRO A 73 7.19 1.20 -13.98
CA PRO A 73 8.23 1.87 -14.74
C PRO A 73 8.32 1.33 -16.16
N SER A 74 8.76 2.20 -17.06
CA SER A 74 9.05 1.82 -18.45
C SER A 74 10.54 1.49 -18.62
N PRO A 75 10.94 0.80 -19.71
CA PRO A 75 12.35 0.56 -20.00
C PRO A 75 13.20 1.84 -20.17
N GLU A 76 12.55 2.99 -20.38
CA GLU A 76 13.21 4.32 -20.43
C GLU A 76 13.66 4.81 -19.04
N GLU A 77 13.20 4.15 -17.97
CA GLU A 77 13.55 4.41 -16.57
C GLU A 77 14.40 3.25 -16.05
N PRO A 78 15.68 3.15 -16.45
CA PRO A 78 16.45 1.90 -16.39
C PRO A 78 16.67 1.39 -14.97
N LEU A 79 16.84 2.28 -13.98
CA LEU A 79 17.10 1.85 -12.60
C LEU A 79 15.85 1.25 -11.92
N PRO A 80 14.69 1.92 -11.86
CA PRO A 80 13.47 1.29 -11.38
C PRO A 80 13.08 0.04 -12.18
N PHE A 81 13.29 0.05 -13.50
CA PHE A 81 12.98 -1.10 -14.34
C PHE A 81 13.88 -2.30 -14.01
N LEU A 82 15.19 -2.09 -13.81
CA LEU A 82 16.12 -3.15 -13.40
C LEU A 82 15.77 -3.73 -12.03
N LEU A 83 15.35 -2.91 -11.07
CA LEU A 83 14.92 -3.40 -9.76
C LEU A 83 13.66 -4.27 -9.89
N LEU A 84 12.75 -3.90 -10.80
CA LEU A 84 11.53 -4.62 -11.07
C LEU A 84 11.79 -5.98 -11.73
N THR A 85 12.69 -6.04 -12.72
CA THR A 85 13.07 -7.31 -13.37
C THR A 85 13.72 -8.28 -12.40
N LYS A 86 14.44 -7.76 -11.40
CA LYS A 86 15.03 -8.58 -10.33
C LYS A 86 14.04 -9.05 -9.27
N ALA A 87 12.81 -8.54 -9.23
CA ALA A 87 11.84 -8.94 -8.22
C ALA A 87 11.47 -10.43 -8.31
N GLU A 88 11.41 -11.00 -9.52
CA GLU A 88 11.15 -12.44 -9.71
C GLU A 88 12.27 -13.31 -9.14
N GLU A 89 13.54 -12.87 -9.27
CA GLU A 89 14.70 -13.57 -8.68
C GLU A 89 14.63 -13.62 -7.15
N PHE A 90 13.89 -12.71 -6.52
CA PHE A 90 13.62 -12.72 -5.07
C PHE A 90 12.38 -13.53 -4.66
N GLY A 91 11.82 -14.32 -5.59
CA GLY A 91 10.69 -15.21 -5.31
C GLY A 91 9.31 -14.57 -5.47
N ASN A 92 9.23 -13.35 -5.99
CA ASN A 92 7.93 -12.71 -6.30
C ASN A 92 7.34 -13.32 -7.58
N THR A 93 6.51 -14.35 -7.41
CA THR A 93 5.89 -15.09 -8.52
C THR A 93 4.40 -14.75 -8.69
N GLY A 94 3.79 -14.09 -7.71
CA GLY A 94 2.35 -13.86 -7.66
C GLY A 94 1.55 -15.12 -7.27
N ALA A 95 2.20 -16.24 -6.97
CA ALA A 95 1.54 -17.50 -6.66
C ALA A 95 0.66 -17.40 -5.41
N THR A 96 1.05 -16.58 -4.42
CA THR A 96 0.26 -16.41 -3.20
C THR A 96 -0.98 -15.57 -3.47
N ALA A 97 -0.86 -14.50 -4.25
CA ALA A 97 -1.99 -13.70 -4.69
C ALA A 97 -2.95 -14.49 -5.59
N LEU A 98 -2.43 -15.33 -6.49
CA LEU A 98 -3.23 -16.23 -7.33
C LEU A 98 -4.02 -17.23 -6.48
N ALA A 99 -3.39 -17.83 -5.46
CA ALA A 99 -4.07 -18.73 -4.53
C ALA A 99 -5.19 -18.02 -3.77
N LEU A 100 -4.97 -16.78 -3.29
CA LEU A 100 -6.00 -15.98 -2.64
C LEU A 100 -7.18 -15.70 -3.58
N ARG A 101 -6.90 -15.38 -4.85
CA ARG A 101 -7.91 -15.15 -5.89
C ARG A 101 -8.75 -16.39 -6.17
N GLN A 102 -8.11 -17.56 -6.29
CA GLN A 102 -8.79 -18.82 -6.58
C GLN A 102 -9.61 -19.34 -5.39
N ASN A 103 -9.07 -19.21 -4.18
CA ASN A 103 -9.74 -19.71 -2.97
C ASN A 103 -10.88 -18.79 -2.51
N ASN A 104 -10.85 -17.50 -2.84
CA ASN A 104 -11.80 -16.50 -2.37
C ASN A 104 -12.37 -15.63 -3.51
N PRO A 105 -13.09 -16.24 -4.48
CA PRO A 105 -13.57 -15.54 -5.67
C PRO A 105 -14.52 -14.40 -5.29
N GLY A 106 -14.23 -13.19 -5.79
CA GLY A 106 -15.06 -11.99 -5.55
C GLY A 106 -14.90 -11.35 -4.16
N ILE A 107 -14.07 -11.92 -3.27
CA ILE A 107 -13.79 -11.35 -1.95
C ILE A 107 -12.63 -10.37 -2.01
N ILE A 108 -11.44 -10.83 -2.44
CA ILE A 108 -10.22 -10.00 -2.48
C ILE A 108 -10.11 -9.23 -3.79
N PHE A 109 -10.40 -9.89 -4.91
CA PHE A 109 -10.32 -9.32 -6.25
C PHE A 109 -11.68 -9.33 -6.92
N GLY A 110 -12.01 -8.23 -7.60
CA GLY A 110 -13.21 -8.11 -8.41
C GLY A 110 -13.08 -8.83 -9.76
N SER A 111 -11.85 -9.09 -10.21
CA SER A 111 -11.59 -9.83 -11.44
C SER A 111 -11.32 -11.32 -11.17
N ALA A 112 -11.77 -12.19 -12.07
CA ALA A 112 -11.58 -13.64 -11.95
C ALA A 112 -10.19 -14.11 -12.39
N GLN A 113 -9.50 -13.32 -13.21
CA GLN A 113 -8.19 -13.62 -13.78
C GLN A 113 -7.28 -12.40 -13.60
N PRO A 114 -5.97 -12.59 -13.37
CA PRO A 114 -5.04 -11.47 -13.27
C PRO A 114 -4.89 -10.77 -14.61
N PHE A 115 -4.59 -9.48 -14.55
CA PHE A 115 -4.11 -8.70 -15.69
C PHE A 115 -2.59 -8.81 -15.78
N ALA A 116 -2.02 -8.58 -16.94
CA ALA A 116 -0.57 -8.54 -17.11
C ALA A 116 -0.15 -7.35 -17.97
N ARG A 117 0.99 -6.76 -17.63
CA ARG A 117 1.70 -5.80 -18.46
C ARG A 117 2.88 -6.52 -19.09
N GLN A 118 2.90 -6.52 -20.42
CA GLN A 118 3.95 -7.16 -21.20
C GLN A 118 5.13 -6.22 -21.40
N TYR A 119 6.33 -6.76 -21.19
CA TYR A 119 7.59 -6.15 -21.58
C TYR A 119 8.33 -7.08 -22.54
N PRO A 120 9.31 -6.58 -23.32
CA PRO A 120 10.04 -7.42 -24.26
C PRO A 120 10.74 -8.65 -23.63
N GLU A 121 11.15 -8.54 -22.36
CA GLU A 121 11.95 -9.56 -21.67
C GLU A 121 11.20 -10.25 -20.51
N MET A 122 10.01 -9.78 -20.13
CA MET A 122 9.24 -10.33 -19.01
C MET A 122 7.77 -9.87 -19.06
N ASP A 123 6.89 -10.60 -18.37
CA ASP A 123 5.50 -10.19 -18.13
C ASP A 123 5.30 -9.97 -16.64
N ILE A 124 4.61 -8.88 -16.26
CA ILE A 124 4.30 -8.60 -14.86
C ILE A 124 2.80 -8.63 -14.66
N SER A 125 2.33 -9.54 -13.81
CA SER A 125 0.92 -9.73 -13.48
C SER A 125 0.43 -8.83 -12.34
N SER A 126 -0.88 -8.59 -12.28
CA SER A 126 -1.52 -7.89 -11.15
C SER A 126 -1.37 -8.68 -9.85
N ASP A 127 -1.28 -10.02 -9.92
CA ASP A 127 -1.03 -10.89 -8.77
C ASP A 127 0.40 -10.72 -8.23
N GLN A 128 1.42 -10.64 -9.11
CA GLN A 128 2.80 -10.31 -8.69
C GLN A 128 2.91 -8.94 -8.05
N LEU A 129 2.16 -7.95 -8.56
CA LEU A 129 2.12 -6.63 -7.92
C LEU A 129 1.42 -6.66 -6.58
N PHE A 130 0.30 -7.36 -6.48
CA PHE A 130 -0.41 -7.49 -5.21
C PHE A 130 0.47 -8.17 -4.15
N GLU A 131 1.17 -9.24 -4.52
CA GLU A 131 2.11 -9.92 -3.63
C GLU A 131 3.23 -9.00 -3.16
N LEU A 132 3.86 -8.26 -4.08
CA LEU A 132 4.92 -7.30 -3.79
C LEU A 132 4.47 -6.18 -2.83
N PHE A 133 3.26 -5.67 -3.03
CA PHE A 133 2.73 -4.54 -2.26
C PHE A 133 2.25 -4.96 -0.88
N PHE A 134 1.61 -6.13 -0.77
CA PHE A 134 0.82 -6.48 0.41
C PHE A 134 1.27 -7.76 1.13
N LEU A 135 1.84 -8.74 0.44
CA LEU A 135 2.03 -10.10 1.00
C LEU A 135 3.45 -10.40 1.46
N LEU A 136 4.42 -9.50 1.23
CA LEU A 136 5.81 -9.67 1.68
C LEU A 136 6.04 -9.39 3.19
N GLY A 137 4.98 -9.45 4.01
CA GLY A 137 5.05 -9.34 5.47
C GLY A 137 5.03 -7.91 6.02
N SER A 138 4.80 -7.81 7.34
CA SER A 138 4.70 -6.57 8.12
C SER A 138 5.68 -6.62 9.29
N PRO A 139 6.32 -5.50 9.69
CA PRO A 139 6.20 -4.16 9.11
C PRO A 139 6.85 -4.04 7.72
N ILE A 140 6.45 -3.03 6.94
CA ILE A 140 7.09 -2.66 5.68
C ILE A 140 8.39 -1.89 6.01
N PRO A 141 9.58 -2.39 5.64
CA PRO A 141 10.84 -1.68 5.88
C PRO A 141 11.03 -0.52 4.91
N LEU A 142 11.78 0.51 5.32
CA LEU A 142 12.00 1.75 4.53
C LEU A 142 12.45 1.50 3.08
N LYS A 143 13.38 0.55 2.88
CA LYS A 143 13.87 0.21 1.54
C LYS A 143 12.75 -0.29 0.62
N ARG A 144 11.83 -1.09 1.16
CA ARG A 144 10.67 -1.58 0.39
C ARG A 144 9.68 -0.44 0.12
N MET A 145 9.48 0.47 1.07
CA MET A 145 8.63 1.65 0.83
C MET A 145 9.15 2.47 -0.35
N VAL A 146 10.46 2.81 -0.36
CA VAL A 146 11.08 3.56 -1.46
C VAL A 146 10.89 2.83 -2.79
N MET A 147 11.14 1.53 -2.81
CA MET A 147 10.95 0.70 -4.01
C MET A 147 9.50 0.77 -4.52
N LEU A 148 8.50 0.61 -3.64
CA LEU A 148 7.08 0.70 -4.01
C LEU A 148 6.70 2.11 -4.49
N LEU A 149 7.26 3.16 -3.87
CA LEU A 149 7.05 4.56 -4.28
C LEU A 149 7.65 4.84 -5.67
N LEU A 150 8.83 4.29 -5.96
CA LEU A 150 9.45 4.37 -7.28
C LEU A 150 8.63 3.60 -8.32
N TYR A 151 8.25 2.35 -8.03
CA TYR A 151 7.46 1.54 -8.98
C TYR A 151 6.11 2.15 -9.30
N SER A 152 5.42 2.70 -8.29
CA SER A 152 4.13 3.38 -8.49
C SER A 152 4.25 4.79 -9.07
N GLY A 153 5.46 5.36 -9.15
CA GLY A 153 5.64 6.74 -9.64
C GLY A 153 5.11 7.78 -8.65
N ALA A 154 4.94 7.38 -7.39
CA ALA A 154 4.55 8.26 -6.31
C ALA A 154 5.59 9.35 -6.04
N ILE A 155 6.86 9.06 -6.33
CA ILE A 155 7.97 10.02 -6.33
C ILE A 155 8.69 9.97 -7.69
N ASP A 156 9.62 10.89 -7.93
CA ASP A 156 10.37 10.91 -9.17
C ASP A 156 11.21 9.65 -9.37
N ARG A 157 11.20 9.14 -10.61
CA ARG A 157 11.99 7.98 -11.04
C ARG A 157 13.26 8.38 -11.76
N ASN A 158 13.33 9.62 -12.26
CA ASN A 158 14.50 10.13 -12.95
C ASN A 158 15.58 10.50 -11.94
N LEU A 159 16.22 9.49 -11.37
CA LEU A 159 17.23 9.59 -10.33
C LEU A 159 18.51 8.89 -10.79
N GLU A 160 19.64 9.52 -10.49
CA GLU A 160 20.94 8.86 -10.60
C GLU A 160 21.10 7.77 -9.52
N ALA A 161 22.00 6.82 -9.77
CA ALA A 161 22.23 5.69 -8.86
C ALA A 161 22.56 6.13 -7.43
N ASP A 162 23.43 7.13 -7.26
CA ASP A 162 23.80 7.67 -5.95
C ASP A 162 22.60 8.32 -5.24
N ALA A 163 21.74 9.00 -5.99
CA ALA A 163 20.53 9.61 -5.44
C ALA A 163 19.55 8.55 -4.95
N LEU A 164 19.41 7.43 -5.67
CA LEU A 164 18.55 6.31 -5.30
C LEU A 164 19.05 5.62 -4.01
N LEU A 165 20.35 5.36 -3.91
CA LEU A 165 20.96 4.78 -2.71
C LEU A 165 20.80 5.70 -1.49
N ALA A 166 20.80 7.01 -1.69
CA ALA A 166 20.61 8.02 -0.66
C ALA A 166 19.15 8.23 -0.23
N LEU A 167 18.18 7.51 -0.79
CA LEU A 167 16.76 7.62 -0.39
C LEU A 167 16.46 6.93 0.95
N THR A 168 17.35 6.07 1.47
CA THR A 168 17.12 5.37 2.75
C THR A 168 18.33 5.53 3.68
N PRO A 169 18.22 6.22 4.83
CA PRO A 169 17.02 6.91 5.34
C PRO A 169 16.60 8.11 4.46
N ALA A 170 15.33 8.53 4.58
CA ALA A 170 14.83 9.71 3.90
C ALA A 170 15.60 10.96 4.36
N PRO A 171 16.04 11.83 3.43
CA PRO A 171 16.73 13.07 3.80
C PRO A 171 15.79 14.06 4.51
N PRO A 172 16.31 15.00 5.31
CA PRO A 172 15.47 15.96 6.07
C PRO A 172 14.53 16.80 5.19
N ASP A 173 14.92 17.05 3.95
CA ASP A 173 14.18 17.80 2.93
C ASP A 173 13.38 16.90 1.97
N ALA A 174 13.20 15.61 2.29
CA ALA A 174 12.58 14.61 1.41
C ALA A 174 11.24 15.07 0.80
N ARG A 175 10.41 15.76 1.58
CA ARG A 175 9.10 16.26 1.10
C ARG A 175 9.20 17.33 0.02
N GLN A 176 10.23 18.16 0.10
CA GLN A 176 10.49 19.20 -0.89
C GLN A 176 11.18 18.63 -2.13
N ARG A 177 12.17 17.77 -1.92
CA ARG A 177 12.99 17.18 -2.99
C ARG A 177 12.23 16.12 -3.79
N TYR A 178 11.36 15.36 -3.14
CA TYR A 178 10.60 14.27 -3.73
C TYR A 178 9.11 14.44 -3.38
N PRO A 179 8.41 15.42 -4.00
CA PRO A 179 7.00 15.64 -3.72
C PRO A 179 6.16 14.45 -4.21
N PHE A 180 5.12 14.11 -3.45
CA PHE A 180 4.17 13.05 -3.83
C PHE A 180 3.36 13.44 -5.07
N ARG A 181 3.27 12.54 -6.05
CA ARG A 181 2.71 12.83 -7.39
C ARG A 181 1.30 12.29 -7.65
N LEU A 182 0.86 11.28 -6.90
CA LEU A 182 -0.38 10.56 -7.20
C LEU A 182 -1.60 11.25 -6.58
N LEU A 183 -2.08 12.30 -7.25
CA LEU A 183 -3.25 13.05 -6.80
C LEU A 183 -4.56 12.33 -7.18
N PRO A 184 -5.63 12.48 -6.36
CA PRO A 184 -6.97 12.03 -6.74
C PRO A 184 -7.44 12.65 -8.05
N SER A 185 -8.13 11.86 -8.87
CA SER A 185 -8.74 12.24 -10.14
C SER A 185 -10.23 11.91 -10.12
N LEU A 186 -11.04 12.65 -10.89
CA LEU A 186 -12.47 12.38 -11.04
C LEU A 186 -12.76 11.03 -11.72
N ALA A 187 -11.77 10.48 -12.43
CA ALA A 187 -11.86 9.17 -13.05
C ALA A 187 -11.49 8.01 -12.10
N ASP A 188 -10.98 8.31 -10.90
CA ASP A 188 -10.61 7.29 -9.94
C ASP A 188 -11.87 6.67 -9.34
N ASP A 189 -11.91 5.34 -9.29
CA ASP A 189 -12.89 4.65 -8.48
C ASP A 189 -12.44 4.55 -7.00
N ARG A 190 -13.29 3.94 -6.18
CA ARG A 190 -13.03 3.81 -4.75
C ARG A 190 -11.73 3.05 -4.45
N SER A 191 -11.46 1.94 -5.16
CA SER A 191 -10.27 1.13 -4.95
C SER A 191 -9.00 1.87 -5.37
N VAL A 192 -9.03 2.63 -6.47
CA VAL A 192 -7.91 3.49 -6.89
C VAL A 192 -7.63 4.57 -5.86
N LEU A 193 -8.68 5.22 -5.32
CA LEU A 193 -8.52 6.23 -4.26
C LEU A 193 -7.90 5.62 -2.99
N ASP A 194 -8.34 4.42 -2.60
CA ASP A 194 -7.79 3.71 -1.44
C ASP A 194 -6.31 3.33 -1.68
N LEU A 195 -5.94 2.86 -2.88
CA LEU A 195 -4.55 2.57 -3.25
C LEU A 195 -3.66 3.83 -3.24
N LYS A 196 -4.16 4.96 -3.76
CA LYS A 196 -3.46 6.25 -3.64
C LYS A 196 -3.29 6.67 -2.19
N GLY A 197 -4.30 6.44 -1.36
CA GLY A 197 -4.25 6.66 0.08
C GLY A 197 -3.20 5.80 0.78
N PHE A 198 -3.06 4.54 0.38
CA PHE A 198 -2.01 3.63 0.85
C PHE A 198 -0.61 4.09 0.43
N LEU A 199 -0.43 4.46 -0.84
CA LEU A 199 0.85 5.00 -1.33
C LEU A 199 1.24 6.32 -0.65
N TYR A 200 0.26 7.16 -0.32
CA TYR A 200 0.51 8.36 0.46
C TYR A 200 0.89 8.05 1.91
N ALA A 201 0.31 7.01 2.52
CA ALA A 201 0.73 6.55 3.85
C ALA A 201 2.17 6.01 3.83
N LEU A 202 2.54 5.22 2.81
CA LEU A 202 3.93 4.80 2.58
C LEU A 202 4.88 5.99 2.44
N TYR A 203 4.50 6.99 1.65
CA TYR A 203 5.25 8.21 1.47
C TYR A 203 5.49 8.94 2.80
N LEU A 204 4.44 9.12 3.61
CA LEU A 204 4.57 9.75 4.92
C LEU A 204 5.48 8.95 5.85
N ALA A 205 5.30 7.62 5.94
CA ALA A 205 6.12 6.75 6.77
C ALA A 205 7.61 6.83 6.39
N TRP A 206 7.89 6.78 5.08
CA TRP A 206 9.24 6.96 4.55
C TRP A 206 9.83 8.32 4.93
N THR A 207 9.12 9.43 4.68
CA THR A 207 9.62 10.79 5.03
C THR A 207 9.85 10.98 6.53
N LEU A 208 9.20 10.18 7.38
CA LEU A 208 9.36 10.18 8.82
C LEU A 208 10.40 9.17 9.32
N ASN A 209 11.02 8.41 8.42
CA ASN A 209 11.94 7.32 8.75
C ASN A 209 11.33 6.33 9.75
N ARG A 210 10.05 5.98 9.55
CA ARG A 210 9.33 4.99 10.35
C ARG A 210 8.88 3.83 9.47
N GLU A 211 8.90 2.63 10.05
CA GLU A 211 8.30 1.47 9.41
C GLU A 211 6.77 1.58 9.45
N MET A 212 6.11 0.99 8.45
CA MET A 212 4.66 1.04 8.31
C MET A 212 4.09 -0.34 8.62
N LEU A 213 3.14 -0.39 9.54
CA LEU A 213 2.41 -1.60 9.83
C LEU A 213 1.37 -1.81 8.72
N LEU A 214 1.35 -3.03 8.19
CA LEU A 214 0.33 -3.49 7.27
C LEU A 214 -0.37 -4.71 7.89
N ASP A 215 -1.69 -4.75 7.77
CA ASP A 215 -2.54 -5.87 8.15
C ASP A 215 -3.32 -6.29 6.90
N VAL A 216 -3.24 -7.57 6.52
CA VAL A 216 -3.77 -8.14 5.27
C VAL A 216 -4.59 -9.39 5.55
#